data_AF-A0A7L1EF49-F1
#
_entry.id   AF-A0A7L1EF49-F1
#
_cell.length_a   1.000
_cell.length_b   1.000
_cell.length_c   1.000
_cell.angle_alpha   90.00
_cell.angle_beta   90.00
_cell.angle_gamma   90.00
#
_symmetry.space_group_name_H-M   'P 1'
#
loop_
_entity.id
_entity.type
_entity.pdbx_description
1 polymer ?
#
loop_
_entity_poly.entity_id
_entity_poly.type
_entity_poly.pdbx_seq_one_letter_code
_entity_poly.pdbx_strand_id
1 'polypeptide(L)'
;LQCRPFTCPFGHTCGLRNGTRTCIAHPGRCSLSPATRFVTFDGVTGASLATGTYVVASVCDPQDPVWFRLLGDIGDSGEQPAVMALHLFTPHGFITVRRDRKVWLNGVPTPLPVELPGSLTITEMRTTLRISRAPGFLVELGATGVTVEVPREARATLCGLCGDYDGATGKALRGPDGMGTSDTRALAEAWRAPDFTP
;
A
#
# COMPACT_ATOMS: atom_id res chain seq x y z
N LEU A 1 29.31 34.94 3.29
CA LEU A 1 28.21 33.96 3.15
C LEU A 1 28.83 32.57 3.13
N GLN A 2 28.42 31.66 4.02
CA GLN A 2 28.85 30.27 4.02
C GLN A 2 27.68 29.39 3.60
N CYS A 3 27.83 28.67 2.49
CA CYS A 3 26.90 27.62 2.09
C CYS A 3 27.12 26.40 2.99
N ARG A 4 26.02 25.83 3.50
CA ARG A 4 26.03 24.56 4.21
C ARG A 4 25.30 23.51 3.38
N PRO A 5 25.71 22.24 3.45
CA PRO A 5 24.94 21.14 2.87
C PRO A 5 23.51 21.17 3.42
N PHE A 6 22.53 20.99 2.54
CA PHE A 6 21.12 20.94 2.89
C PHE A 6 20.49 19.71 2.24
N THR A 7 19.72 18.97 3.04
CA THR A 7 18.96 17.81 2.61
C THR A 7 17.51 18.04 2.98
N CYS A 8 16.60 17.70 2.08
CA CYS A 8 15.18 17.81 2.37
C CYS A 8 14.77 16.90 3.53
N PRO A 9 13.75 17.30 4.32
CA PRO A 9 13.20 16.44 5.35
C PRO A 9 12.59 15.17 4.73
N PHE A 10 12.37 14.16 5.55
CA PHE A 10 11.73 12.91 5.12
C PHE A 10 10.40 13.18 4.38
N GLY A 11 10.14 12.35 3.36
CA GLY A 11 8.97 12.49 2.49
C GLY A 11 9.02 13.73 1.59
N HIS A 12 10.21 14.32 1.37
CA HIS A 12 10.38 15.43 0.45
C HIS A 12 11.55 15.19 -0.50
N THR A 13 11.38 15.67 -1.74
CA THR A 13 12.44 15.71 -2.75
C THR A 13 12.79 17.15 -3.07
N CYS A 14 14.05 17.40 -3.42
CA CYS A 14 14.49 18.72 -3.86
C CYS A 14 13.99 18.94 -5.28
N GLY A 15 13.14 19.94 -5.47
CA GLY A 15 12.59 20.32 -6.77
C GLY A 15 12.62 21.83 -7.00
N LEU A 16 12.30 22.25 -8.22
CA LEU A 16 12.18 23.66 -8.57
C LEU A 16 10.71 24.10 -8.45
N ARG A 17 10.46 25.16 -7.69
CA ARG A 17 9.17 25.87 -7.66
C ARG A 17 9.43 27.34 -7.92
N ASN A 18 8.88 27.88 -9.01
CA ASN A 18 9.10 29.26 -9.46
C ASN A 18 10.59 29.64 -9.53
N GLY A 19 11.43 28.76 -10.09
CA GLY A 19 12.87 28.99 -10.25
C GLY A 19 13.71 28.84 -8.97
N THR A 20 13.09 28.57 -7.80
CA THR A 20 13.79 28.38 -6.53
C THR A 20 13.81 26.90 -6.14
N ARG A 21 14.97 26.41 -5.68
CA ARG A 21 15.08 25.05 -5.12
C ARG A 21 14.36 24.99 -3.78
N THR A 22 13.35 24.13 -3.69
CA THR A 22 12.55 23.91 -2.48
C THR A 22 12.35 22.42 -2.26
N CYS A 23 12.05 22.05 -1.02
CA CYS A 23 11.57 20.72 -0.71
C CYS A 23 10.10 20.61 -1.10
N ILE A 24 9.79 19.60 -1.91
CA ILE A 24 8.43 19.29 -2.36
C ILE A 24 8.05 17.97 -1.74
N ALA A 25 6.89 17.92 -1.07
CA ALA A 25 6.37 16.70 -0.48
C ALA A 25 6.16 15.63 -1.57
N HIS A 26 6.58 14.41 -1.28
CA HIS A 26 6.38 13.25 -2.15
C HIS A 26 5.71 12.15 -1.34
N PRO A 27 4.67 11.48 -1.87
CA PRO A 27 4.01 10.41 -1.16
C PRO A 27 4.98 9.24 -0.92
N GLY A 28 4.74 8.48 0.15
CA GLY A 28 5.35 7.17 0.34
C GLY A 28 4.75 6.22 -0.67
N ARG A 29 5.57 5.46 -1.40
CA ARG A 29 5.10 4.55 -2.44
C ARG A 29 5.57 3.12 -2.16
N CYS A 30 4.61 2.22 -1.99
CA CYS A 30 4.82 0.78 -1.93
C CYS A 30 4.29 0.12 -3.20
N SER A 31 4.88 -0.98 -3.62
CA SER A 31 4.39 -1.73 -4.78
C SER A 31 4.51 -3.24 -4.60
N LEU A 32 3.61 -3.97 -5.25
CA LEU A 32 3.73 -5.40 -5.51
C LEU A 32 3.80 -5.56 -7.03
N SER A 33 4.96 -5.97 -7.54
CA SER A 33 5.22 -6.11 -8.98
C SER A 33 4.65 -7.44 -9.53
N PRO A 34 4.75 -7.69 -10.85
CA PRO A 34 4.58 -9.04 -11.39
C PRO A 34 5.55 -10.01 -10.70
N ALA A 35 5.18 -11.29 -10.59
CA ALA A 35 5.84 -12.28 -9.71
C ALA A 35 5.84 -11.92 -8.21
N THR A 36 4.89 -11.06 -7.80
CA THR A 36 4.53 -10.76 -6.40
C THR A 36 5.68 -10.30 -5.52
N ARG A 37 6.71 -9.67 -6.10
CA ARG A 37 7.79 -9.04 -5.33
C ARG A 37 7.31 -7.70 -4.79
N PHE A 38 7.45 -7.51 -3.49
CA PHE A 38 7.07 -6.25 -2.85
C PHE A 38 8.26 -5.29 -2.70
N VAL A 39 7.98 -4.00 -2.76
CA VAL A 39 8.88 -2.90 -2.40
C VAL A 39 8.16 -2.04 -1.39
N THR A 40 8.77 -1.87 -0.22
CA THR A 40 8.21 -1.09 0.91
C THR A 40 8.17 0.41 0.63
N PHE A 41 7.48 1.17 1.48
CA PHE A 41 7.43 2.63 1.38
C PHE A 41 8.81 3.30 1.50
N ASP A 42 9.76 2.65 2.19
CA ASP A 42 11.15 3.12 2.35
C ASP A 42 12.10 2.53 1.29
N GLY A 43 11.57 1.82 0.29
CA GLY A 43 12.33 1.31 -0.85
C GLY A 43 13.08 0.00 -0.60
N VAL A 44 12.83 -0.70 0.51
CA VAL A 44 13.37 -2.04 0.75
C VAL A 44 12.63 -3.05 -0.13
N THR A 45 13.39 -3.78 -0.95
CA THR A 45 12.87 -4.85 -1.82
C THR A 45 12.77 -6.17 -1.05
N GLY A 46 11.58 -6.75 -1.06
CA GLY A 46 11.26 -8.02 -0.42
C GLY A 46 11.41 -9.26 -1.30
N ALA A 47 11.10 -10.42 -0.72
CA ALA A 47 10.95 -11.67 -1.45
C ALA A 47 9.67 -11.68 -2.30
N SER A 48 9.59 -12.59 -3.27
CA SER A 48 8.32 -12.89 -3.94
C SER A 48 7.39 -13.63 -2.99
N LEU A 49 6.13 -13.22 -2.97
CA LEU A 49 5.10 -13.79 -2.11
C LEU A 49 4.54 -15.07 -2.74
N ALA A 50 4.28 -16.09 -1.92
CA ALA A 50 3.59 -17.30 -2.36
C ALA A 50 2.09 -17.01 -2.56
N THR A 51 1.33 -18.02 -3.02
CA THR A 51 -0.13 -17.91 -3.07
C THR A 51 -0.73 -17.76 -1.67
N GLY A 52 -1.85 -17.05 -1.59
CA GLY A 52 -2.57 -16.74 -0.36
C GLY A 52 -2.82 -15.24 -0.18
N THR A 53 -3.44 -14.89 0.94
CA THR A 53 -3.81 -13.51 1.25
C THR A 53 -2.87 -12.90 2.28
N TYR A 54 -2.44 -11.67 2.03
CA TYR A 54 -1.45 -10.97 2.85
C TYR A 54 -1.90 -9.56 3.23
N VAL A 55 -1.50 -9.09 4.41
CA VAL A 55 -1.65 -7.68 4.80
C VAL A 55 -0.61 -6.85 4.07
N VAL A 56 -1.06 -6.13 3.03
CA VAL A 56 -0.18 -5.29 2.20
C VAL A 56 0.19 -4.03 2.98
N ALA A 57 -0.81 -3.28 3.44
CA ALA A 57 -0.65 -2.09 4.25
C ALA A 57 -1.87 -1.88 5.15
N SER A 58 -1.65 -1.40 6.36
CA SER A 58 -2.69 -1.09 7.33
C SER A 58 -2.23 0.08 8.19
N VAL A 59 -3.15 0.89 8.68
CA VAL A 59 -2.87 1.68 9.90
C VAL A 59 -2.80 0.69 11.06
N CYS A 60 -1.76 0.78 11.89
CA CYS A 60 -1.51 -0.20 12.95
C CYS A 60 -2.58 -0.13 14.05
N ASP A 61 -3.05 1.07 14.39
CA ASP A 61 -4.11 1.27 15.39
C ASP A 61 -5.50 1.15 14.73
N PRO A 62 -6.27 0.08 15.04
CA PRO A 62 -7.62 -0.10 14.51
C PRO A 62 -8.64 0.93 15.02
N GLN A 63 -8.31 1.72 16.04
CA GLN A 63 -9.16 2.79 16.55
C GLN A 63 -8.91 4.14 15.87
N ASP A 64 -7.91 4.24 14.99
CA ASP A 64 -7.63 5.48 14.26
C ASP A 64 -8.81 5.86 13.33
N PRO A 65 -9.30 7.11 13.34
CA PRO A 65 -10.39 7.54 12.45
C PRO A 65 -10.08 7.38 10.94
N VAL A 66 -8.80 7.41 10.57
CA VAL A 66 -8.33 7.14 9.21
C VAL A 66 -7.87 5.71 9.00
N TRP A 67 -8.19 4.80 9.93
CA TRP A 67 -7.85 3.39 9.82
C TRP A 67 -8.29 2.78 8.48
N PHE A 68 -7.42 1.91 7.97
CA PHE A 68 -7.72 0.99 6.90
C PHE A 68 -6.86 -0.26 7.06
N ARG A 69 -7.31 -1.37 6.50
CA ARG A 69 -6.53 -2.59 6.32
C ARG A 69 -6.70 -3.07 4.88
N LEU A 70 -5.62 -3.06 4.12
CA LEU A 70 -5.56 -3.49 2.74
C LEU A 70 -4.92 -4.88 2.65
N LEU A 71 -5.68 -5.85 2.16
CA LEU A 71 -5.19 -7.18 1.86
C LEU A 71 -5.00 -7.36 0.36
N GLY A 72 -3.95 -8.09 -0.01
CA GLY A 72 -3.72 -8.56 -1.37
C GLY A 72 -3.89 -10.07 -1.44
N ASP A 73 -4.82 -10.52 -2.28
CA ASP A 73 -5.02 -11.94 -2.57
C ASP A 73 -4.13 -12.35 -3.75
N ILE A 74 -3.23 -13.28 -3.50
CA ILE A 74 -2.25 -13.76 -4.46
C ILE A 74 -2.67 -15.13 -4.95
N GLY A 75 -2.95 -15.20 -6.25
CA GLY A 75 -3.38 -16.41 -6.92
C GLY A 75 -2.54 -16.69 -8.17
N ASP A 76 -2.81 -17.84 -8.77
CA ASP A 76 -2.25 -18.19 -10.07
C ASP A 76 -2.96 -17.41 -11.18
N SER A 77 -2.18 -16.73 -12.03
CA SER A 77 -2.69 -16.08 -13.23
C SER A 77 -2.36 -16.83 -14.53
N GLY A 78 -1.84 -18.05 -14.44
CA GLY A 78 -1.45 -18.93 -15.56
C GLY A 78 0.00 -18.77 -16.03
N GLU A 79 0.63 -17.61 -15.81
CA GLU A 79 2.04 -17.35 -16.14
C GLU A 79 2.94 -17.36 -14.90
N GLN A 80 2.51 -16.65 -13.87
CA GLN A 80 3.20 -16.47 -12.60
C GLN A 80 2.19 -16.01 -11.54
N PRO A 81 2.51 -16.14 -10.23
CA PRO A 81 1.68 -15.58 -9.18
C PRO A 81 1.45 -14.07 -9.38
N ALA A 82 0.22 -13.63 -9.14
CA ALA A 82 -0.18 -12.24 -9.27
C ALA A 82 -1.24 -11.86 -8.24
N VAL A 83 -1.40 -10.55 -8.01
CA VAL A 83 -2.51 -10.04 -7.20
C VAL A 83 -3.81 -10.18 -7.98
N MET A 84 -4.69 -11.06 -7.53
CA MET A 84 -5.96 -11.38 -8.18
C MET A 84 -7.11 -10.53 -7.64
N ALA A 85 -7.03 -10.16 -6.36
CA ALA A 85 -7.98 -9.27 -5.71
C ALA A 85 -7.30 -8.42 -4.63
N LEU A 86 -7.93 -7.28 -4.35
CA LEU A 86 -7.66 -6.46 -3.19
C LEU A 86 -8.91 -6.46 -2.30
N HIS A 87 -8.70 -6.61 -1.00
CA HIS A 87 -9.74 -6.52 0.01
C HIS A 87 -9.41 -5.38 0.96
N LEU A 88 -10.27 -4.37 1.00
CA LEU A 88 -10.07 -3.16 1.78
C LEU A 88 -11.13 -3.08 2.88
N PHE A 89 -10.66 -3.06 4.11
CA PHE A 89 -11.48 -2.77 5.30
C PHE A 89 -11.27 -1.33 5.72
N THR A 90 -12.37 -0.65 6.01
CA THR A 90 -12.41 0.73 6.53
C THR A 90 -13.52 0.84 7.60
N PRO A 91 -13.56 1.93 8.38
CA PRO A 91 -14.70 2.21 9.26
C PRO A 91 -16.05 2.34 8.54
N HIS A 92 -16.05 2.55 7.22
CA HIS A 92 -17.25 2.77 6.42
C HIS A 92 -17.72 1.51 5.65
N GLY A 93 -16.95 0.42 5.70
CA GLY A 93 -17.33 -0.84 5.07
C GLY A 93 -16.16 -1.65 4.52
N PHE A 94 -16.54 -2.76 3.88
CA PHE A 94 -15.67 -3.74 3.27
C PHE A 94 -15.81 -3.70 1.75
N ILE A 95 -14.67 -3.58 1.05
CA ILE A 95 -14.61 -3.47 -0.40
C ILE A 95 -13.73 -4.59 -0.93
N THR A 96 -14.21 -5.26 -1.97
CA THR A 96 -13.38 -6.18 -2.76
C THR A 96 -13.28 -5.67 -4.19
N VAL A 97 -12.06 -5.55 -4.70
CA VAL A 97 -11.77 -5.18 -6.09
C VAL A 97 -10.96 -6.29 -6.72
N ARG A 98 -11.45 -6.86 -7.82
CA ARG A 98 -10.76 -7.94 -8.54
C ARG A 98 -10.04 -7.42 -9.78
N ARG A 99 -8.98 -8.13 -10.19
CA ARG A 99 -8.20 -7.84 -11.40
C ARG A 99 -9.05 -7.84 -12.68
N ASP A 100 -10.18 -8.55 -12.69
CA ASP A 100 -11.16 -8.58 -13.78
C ASP A 100 -12.19 -7.42 -13.73
N ARG A 101 -11.89 -6.35 -12.98
CA ARG A 101 -12.70 -5.11 -12.88
C ARG A 101 -14.05 -5.26 -12.20
N LYS A 102 -14.28 -6.36 -11.50
CA LYS A 102 -15.47 -6.53 -10.66
C LYS A 102 -15.23 -5.98 -9.26
N VAL A 103 -16.25 -5.32 -8.72
CA VAL A 103 -16.24 -4.69 -7.41
C VAL A 103 -17.43 -5.16 -6.57
N TRP A 104 -17.16 -5.42 -5.30
CA TRP A 104 -18.18 -5.72 -4.29
C TRP A 104 -18.05 -4.78 -3.11
N LEU A 105 -19.19 -4.27 -2.66
CA LEU A 105 -19.31 -3.48 -1.43
C LEU A 105 -20.13 -4.29 -0.44
N ASN A 106 -19.54 -4.63 0.71
CA ASN A 106 -20.18 -5.45 1.76
C ASN A 106 -20.82 -6.74 1.19
N GLY A 107 -20.15 -7.39 0.23
CA GLY A 107 -20.63 -8.61 -0.43
C GLY A 107 -21.60 -8.40 -1.60
N VAL A 108 -22.02 -7.16 -1.89
CA VAL A 108 -22.95 -6.85 -2.99
C VAL A 108 -22.18 -6.39 -4.24
N PRO A 109 -22.36 -7.06 -5.40
CA PRO A 109 -21.78 -6.60 -6.66
C PRO A 109 -22.21 -5.17 -6.96
N THR A 110 -21.26 -4.28 -7.23
CA THR A 110 -21.52 -2.84 -7.39
C THR A 110 -20.86 -2.34 -8.68
N PRO A 111 -21.59 -1.63 -9.56
CA PRO A 111 -21.01 -1.04 -10.76
C PRO A 111 -20.12 0.16 -10.41
N LEU A 112 -19.12 0.44 -11.26
CA LEU A 112 -18.25 1.61 -11.14
C LEU A 112 -18.86 2.82 -11.87
N PRO A 113 -18.53 4.07 -11.45
CA PRO A 113 -17.75 4.42 -10.27
C PRO A 113 -18.54 4.27 -8.96
N VAL A 114 -17.82 4.13 -7.84
CA VAL A 114 -18.41 4.07 -6.51
C VAL A 114 -17.87 5.23 -5.66
N GLU A 115 -18.77 5.90 -4.95
CA GLU A 115 -18.44 6.89 -3.93
C GLU A 115 -19.02 6.46 -2.58
N LEU A 116 -18.21 6.54 -1.53
CA LEU A 116 -18.54 6.09 -0.19
C LEU A 116 -18.22 7.19 0.84
N PRO A 117 -18.84 7.13 2.03
CA PRO A 117 -18.49 8.01 3.14
C PRO A 117 -16.99 8.03 3.44
N GLY A 118 -16.50 9.15 3.97
CA GLY A 118 -15.07 9.34 4.27
C GLY A 118 -14.21 9.65 3.04
N SER A 119 -14.82 10.20 1.99
CA SER A 119 -14.15 10.61 0.74
C SER A 119 -13.47 9.43 0.02
N LEU A 120 -14.05 8.24 0.12
CA LEU A 120 -13.53 7.03 -0.49
C LEU A 120 -14.20 6.82 -1.86
N THR A 121 -13.40 6.71 -2.91
CA THR A 121 -13.88 6.51 -4.28
C THR A 121 -13.21 5.31 -4.92
N ILE A 122 -13.95 4.63 -5.79
CA ILE A 122 -13.46 3.53 -6.63
C ILE A 122 -13.81 3.86 -8.06
N THR A 123 -12.79 3.94 -8.91
CA THR A 123 -12.92 4.39 -10.29
C THR A 123 -12.13 3.50 -11.23
N GLU A 124 -12.68 3.29 -12.42
CA GLU A 124 -11.99 2.62 -13.51
C GLU A 124 -11.14 3.64 -14.28
N MET A 125 -9.84 3.40 -14.33
CA MET A 125 -8.91 4.13 -15.18
C MET A 125 -8.64 3.31 -16.44
N ARG A 126 -7.94 3.90 -17.42
CA ARG A 126 -7.65 3.26 -18.71
C ARG A 126 -7.01 1.86 -18.57
N THR A 127 -6.12 1.69 -17.61
CA THR A 127 -5.32 0.47 -17.41
C THR A 127 -5.37 -0.11 -16.00
N THR A 128 -5.99 0.61 -15.06
CA THR A 128 -6.01 0.25 -13.63
C THR A 128 -7.39 0.49 -13.03
N LEU A 129 -7.68 -0.19 -11.93
CA LEU A 129 -8.72 0.22 -10.99
C LEU A 129 -8.05 1.05 -9.91
N ARG A 130 -8.67 2.18 -9.58
CA ARG A 130 -8.15 3.12 -8.61
C ARG A 130 -9.09 3.23 -7.42
N ILE A 131 -8.57 2.95 -6.24
CA ILE A 131 -9.23 3.20 -4.96
C ILE A 131 -8.54 4.41 -4.35
N SER A 132 -9.28 5.46 -4.00
CA SER A 132 -8.68 6.66 -3.41
C SER A 132 -9.47 7.15 -2.21
N ARG A 133 -8.76 7.59 -1.16
CA ARG A 133 -9.33 8.22 0.04
C ARG A 133 -8.53 9.47 0.39
N ALA A 134 -9.21 10.60 0.53
CA ALA A 134 -8.57 11.87 0.89
C ALA A 134 -9.09 12.41 2.25
N PRO A 135 -8.20 12.72 3.22
CA PRO A 135 -6.80 12.28 3.30
C PRO A 135 -6.71 10.76 3.53
N GLY A 136 -5.62 10.12 3.14
CA GLY A 136 -5.45 8.69 3.42
C GLY A 136 -4.52 7.97 2.47
N PHE A 137 -5.03 7.48 1.35
CA PHE A 137 -4.24 6.65 0.45
C PHE A 137 -4.76 6.68 -0.98
N LEU A 138 -3.90 6.22 -1.87
CA LEU A 138 -4.22 5.87 -3.25
C LEU A 138 -3.77 4.45 -3.51
N VAL A 139 -4.66 3.60 -4.02
CA VAL A 139 -4.31 2.24 -4.45
C VAL A 139 -4.68 2.08 -5.92
N GLU A 140 -3.74 1.55 -6.70
CA GLU A 140 -3.96 1.21 -8.10
C GLU A 140 -3.69 -0.27 -8.32
N LEU A 141 -4.68 -1.00 -8.83
CA LEU A 141 -4.58 -2.40 -9.24
C LEU A 141 -4.63 -2.48 -10.76
N GLY A 142 -3.61 -3.07 -11.37
CA GLY A 142 -3.51 -3.22 -12.82
C GLY A 142 -2.81 -4.51 -13.26
N ALA A 143 -2.52 -4.58 -14.56
CA ALA A 143 -1.79 -5.72 -15.12
C ALA A 143 -0.39 -5.89 -14.51
N THR A 144 0.26 -4.78 -14.16
CA THR A 144 1.61 -4.72 -13.58
C THR A 144 1.64 -4.89 -12.06
N GLY A 145 0.52 -5.24 -11.44
CA GLY A 145 0.41 -5.47 -10.00
C GLY A 145 -0.28 -4.33 -9.26
N VAL A 146 0.20 -4.01 -8.05
CA VAL A 146 -0.42 -3.03 -7.14
C VAL A 146 0.56 -1.93 -6.80
N THR A 147 0.08 -0.69 -6.77
CA THR A 147 0.77 0.44 -6.12
C THR A 147 -0.09 0.97 -5.00
N VAL A 148 0.54 1.26 -3.86
CA VAL A 148 -0.06 1.96 -2.72
C VAL A 148 0.72 3.24 -2.48
N GLU A 149 0.04 4.37 -2.47
CA GLU A 149 0.61 5.66 -2.10
C GLU A 149 -0.06 6.20 -0.85
N VAL A 150 0.75 6.70 0.08
CA VAL A 150 0.31 7.28 1.35
C VAL A 150 0.94 8.66 1.53
N PRO A 151 0.26 9.59 2.22
CA PRO A 151 0.80 10.90 2.48
C PRO A 151 1.86 10.80 3.60
N ARG A 152 2.68 11.84 3.74
CA ARG A 152 3.76 11.91 4.74
C ARG A 152 3.26 11.69 6.16
N GLU A 153 2.03 12.10 6.44
CA GLU A 153 1.38 12.04 7.75
C GLU A 153 1.19 10.59 8.23
N ALA A 154 1.23 9.61 7.34
CA ALA A 154 1.16 8.18 7.68
C ALA A 154 2.52 7.60 8.17
N ARG A 155 3.56 8.43 8.25
CA ARG A 155 4.88 8.02 8.74
C ARG A 155 4.77 7.39 10.14
N ALA A 156 5.36 6.20 10.28
CA ALA A 156 5.42 5.44 11.54
C ALA A 156 4.04 5.09 12.15
N THR A 157 2.96 5.16 11.36
CA THR A 157 1.61 4.72 11.77
C THR A 157 1.16 3.47 11.01
N LEU A 158 1.95 3.02 10.04
CA LEU A 158 1.60 1.92 9.13
C LEU A 158 2.27 0.60 9.54
N CYS A 159 1.60 -0.49 9.18
CA CYS A 159 1.99 -1.86 9.40
C CYS A 159 1.69 -2.69 8.14
N GLY A 160 2.32 -3.86 8.00
CA GLY A 160 2.14 -4.76 6.86
C GLY A 160 3.40 -4.93 6.02
N LEU A 161 3.28 -5.65 4.90
CA LEU A 161 4.39 -5.90 3.97
C LEU A 161 5.06 -4.61 3.47
N CYS A 162 4.31 -3.53 3.34
CA CYS A 162 4.82 -2.24 2.88
C CYS A 162 5.69 -1.50 3.92
N GLY A 163 5.82 -2.00 5.15
CA GLY A 163 6.58 -1.36 6.23
C GLY A 163 5.83 -0.20 6.91
N ASP A 164 6.54 0.48 7.80
CA ASP A 164 6.02 1.57 8.66
C ASP A 164 6.30 2.98 8.13
N TYR A 165 7.02 3.10 7.01
CA TYR A 165 7.28 4.37 6.32
C TYR A 165 8.02 5.40 7.20
N ASP A 166 8.96 4.93 8.02
CA ASP A 166 9.69 5.77 8.99
C ASP A 166 11.00 6.38 8.44
N GLY A 167 11.45 5.91 7.27
CA GLY A 167 12.70 6.26 6.60
C GLY A 167 13.88 5.34 6.90
N ALA A 168 13.69 4.29 7.70
CA ALA A 168 14.72 3.34 8.04
C ALA A 168 14.88 2.29 6.92
N THR A 169 15.98 2.40 6.18
CA THR A 169 16.41 1.38 5.21
C THR A 169 17.32 0.32 5.83
N GLY A 170 17.51 0.37 7.16
CA GLY A 170 18.40 -0.45 7.98
C GLY A 170 17.97 -1.92 8.10
N LYS A 171 17.56 -2.54 6.99
CA LYS A 171 17.33 -3.96 6.72
C LYS A 171 16.38 -4.74 7.64
N ALA A 172 15.97 -4.22 8.78
CA ALA A 172 15.06 -4.89 9.69
C ALA A 172 13.63 -4.41 9.43
N LEU A 173 12.90 -5.14 8.59
CA LEU A 173 11.47 -4.94 8.42
C LEU A 173 10.75 -5.53 9.64
N ARG A 174 9.70 -4.87 10.12
CA ARG A 174 8.97 -5.30 11.32
C ARG A 174 7.87 -6.29 10.99
N GLY A 175 7.85 -7.43 11.69
CA GLY A 175 6.73 -8.35 11.69
C GLY A 175 5.54 -7.80 12.49
N PRO A 176 4.42 -8.54 12.53
CA PRO A 176 3.23 -8.17 13.32
C PRO A 176 3.49 -8.08 14.83
N ASP A 177 4.52 -8.76 15.33
CA ASP A 177 4.98 -8.73 16.73
C ASP A 177 5.87 -7.51 17.04
N GLY A 178 6.12 -6.66 16.05
CA GLY A 178 6.99 -5.49 16.15
C GLY A 178 8.50 -5.81 16.09
N MET A 179 8.87 -7.10 16.02
CA MET A 179 10.26 -7.53 15.92
C MET A 179 10.79 -7.30 14.51
N GLY A 180 11.99 -6.73 14.43
CA GLY A 180 12.69 -6.50 13.16
C GLY A 180 13.37 -7.77 12.65
N THR A 181 13.23 -8.05 11.36
CA THR A 181 13.92 -9.14 10.66
C THR A 181 14.49 -8.68 9.32
N SER A 182 15.67 -9.19 8.97
CA SER A 182 16.24 -9.03 7.63
C SER A 182 15.87 -10.17 6.67
N ASP A 183 15.21 -11.23 7.18
CA ASP A 183 14.66 -12.29 6.34
C ASP A 183 13.31 -11.85 5.79
N THR A 184 13.33 -11.36 4.54
CA THR A 184 12.15 -10.86 3.85
C THR A 184 11.14 -11.97 3.51
N ARG A 185 11.56 -13.25 3.50
CA ARG A 185 10.66 -14.39 3.32
C ARG A 185 9.94 -14.71 4.62
N ALA A 186 10.65 -14.76 5.74
CA ALA A 186 10.03 -14.93 7.05
C ALA A 186 9.05 -13.79 7.36
N LEU A 187 9.43 -12.55 7.02
CA LEU A 187 8.54 -11.40 7.11
C LEU A 187 7.27 -11.57 6.27
N ALA A 188 7.43 -11.99 5.01
CA ALA A 188 6.29 -12.20 4.11
C ALA A 188 5.29 -13.21 4.69
N GLU A 189 5.79 -14.34 5.21
CA GLU A 189 4.97 -15.36 5.85
C GLU A 189 4.28 -14.86 7.12
N ALA A 190 4.97 -14.03 7.93
CA ALA A 190 4.40 -13.44 9.13
C ALA A 190 3.23 -12.48 8.84
N TRP A 191 3.22 -11.82 7.67
CA TRP A 191 2.13 -10.93 7.24
C TRP A 191 1.03 -11.60 6.43
N ARG A 192 0.96 -12.95 6.40
CA ARG A 192 -0.25 -13.64 5.93
C ARG A 192 -1.46 -13.23 6.78
N ALA A 193 -2.63 -13.20 6.15
CA ALA A 193 -3.89 -12.89 6.80
C ALA A 193 -4.76 -14.17 6.94
N PRO A 194 -4.44 -15.08 7.87
CA PRO A 194 -5.19 -16.34 8.03
C PRO A 194 -6.62 -16.12 8.55
N ASP A 195 -6.88 -14.94 9.12
CA ASP A 195 -8.20 -14.49 9.55
C ASP A 195 -9.10 -14.05 8.38
N PHE A 196 -8.58 -14.02 7.16
CA PHE A 196 -9.32 -13.75 5.95
C PHE A 196 -9.26 -14.95 5.00
N THR A 197 -10.40 -15.60 4.82
CA THR A 197 -10.62 -16.60 3.77
C THR A 197 -11.62 -16.04 2.76
N PRO A 198 -11.25 -15.86 1.48
CA PRO A 198 -12.11 -15.30 0.45
C PRO A 198 -13.33 -16.18 0.11
#